data_AF-A0A928X461-F1
#
_entry.id   AF-A0A928X461-F1
#
_cell.length_a   1.000
_cell.length_b   1.000
_cell.length_c   1.000
_cell.angle_alpha   90.00
_cell.angle_beta   90.00
_cell.angle_gamma   90.00
#
_symmetry.space_group_name_H-M   'P 1'
#
loop_
_entity.id
_entity.type
_entity.pdbx_description
1 polymer ?
#
loop_
_entity_poly.entity_id
_entity_poly.type
_entity_poly.pdbx_seq_one_letter_code
_entity_poly.pdbx_strand_id
1 'polypeptide(L)'
;MKKQFYSLLAFLLVFCFVVGIVSPVCTIFQIEDGFLADYSDIDTVNENKTFGSLIKTELNEKENAVGGEKTKQGEVVFKLFGFIPIKKVSVVMNDDKDYYVGGVPIGLSINSEGAIVVNDELNRDCLREGDIITKINGKEIGCLSNVEKLLENSENEVEIEYIRKNKPIKTLLKTSKDENSGRFKLGLWVKDDVSGVGTLTFVEKDSHKYGALGHPIVEANSGNIVPVAGGEVYRCNLIGINKGKKNNPGELKCVFLSNHKSKGTIEDNSKFGISGVLQDLEGLIDQNKTAKLGGRLAVKMGDAKIVSTISGIREEYDIEIIKANYQKSAKDKSIVFRVTDDRLLSLTGGIVQGMSGSPIIQDGKIVGAVTHVFLNDPTKGYGVYTDWMVDTN
;
A
#
# COMPACT_ATOMS: atom_id res chain seq x y z
N MET A 1 -41.36 -43.29 -5.60
CA MET A 1 -41.38 -41.83 -5.90
C MET A 1 -41.34 -40.95 -4.65
N LYS A 2 -42.34 -40.96 -3.74
CA LYS A 2 -42.36 -40.05 -2.56
C LYS A 2 -41.12 -40.16 -1.64
N LYS A 3 -40.66 -41.38 -1.31
CA LYS A 3 -39.50 -41.59 -0.41
C LYS A 3 -38.17 -41.09 -1.00
N GLN A 4 -37.98 -41.26 -2.31
CA GLN A 4 -36.82 -40.71 -3.04
C GLN A 4 -36.87 -39.18 -3.12
N PHE A 5 -38.06 -38.60 -3.28
CA PHE A 5 -38.26 -37.15 -3.26
C PHE A 5 -37.90 -36.53 -1.89
N TYR A 6 -38.35 -37.12 -0.78
CA TYR A 6 -37.99 -36.64 0.56
C TYR A 6 -36.49 -36.82 0.87
N SER A 7 -35.87 -37.91 0.41
CA SER A 7 -34.43 -38.12 0.56
C SER A 7 -33.62 -37.09 -0.24
N LEU A 8 -34.04 -36.78 -1.47
CA LEU A 8 -33.39 -35.77 -2.30
C LEU A 8 -33.56 -34.38 -1.68
N LEU A 9 -34.76 -34.04 -1.20
CA LEU A 9 -35.04 -32.77 -0.54
C LEU A 9 -34.23 -32.61 0.76
N ALA A 10 -34.12 -33.66 1.58
CA ALA A 10 -33.30 -33.65 2.79
C ALA A 10 -31.82 -33.48 2.46
N PHE A 11 -31.32 -34.17 1.44
CA PHE A 11 -29.95 -34.00 0.96
C PHE A 11 -29.70 -32.57 0.46
N LEU A 12 -30.64 -31.99 -0.30
CA LEU A 12 -30.53 -30.63 -0.82
C LEU A 12 -30.58 -29.58 0.29
N LEU A 13 -31.41 -29.79 1.32
CA LEU A 13 -31.44 -28.94 2.52
C LEU A 13 -30.15 -29.03 3.32
N VAL A 14 -29.63 -30.23 3.56
CA VAL A 14 -28.33 -30.43 4.23
C VAL A 14 -27.21 -29.83 3.40
N PHE A 15 -27.22 -30.01 2.08
CA PHE A 15 -26.22 -29.43 1.19
C PHE A 15 -26.27 -27.90 1.20
N CYS A 16 -27.45 -27.28 1.09
CA CYS A 16 -27.61 -25.83 1.20
C CYS A 16 -27.19 -25.31 2.58
N PHE A 17 -27.48 -26.05 3.65
CA PHE A 17 -27.06 -25.71 5.02
C PHE A 17 -25.53 -25.81 5.17
N VAL A 18 -24.92 -26.87 4.66
CA VAL A 18 -23.47 -27.08 4.67
C VAL A 18 -22.78 -26.00 3.84
N VAL A 19 -23.22 -25.71 2.61
CA VAL A 19 -22.63 -24.65 1.78
C VAL A 19 -22.83 -23.27 2.41
N GLY A 20 -24.02 -23.01 2.95
CA GLY A 20 -24.37 -21.74 3.60
C GLY A 20 -23.61 -21.46 4.91
N ILE A 21 -23.04 -22.48 5.55
CA ILE A 21 -22.25 -22.32 6.78
C ILE A 21 -20.75 -22.50 6.52
N VAL A 22 -20.34 -23.51 5.76
CA VAL A 22 -18.93 -23.84 5.54
C VAL A 22 -18.21 -22.71 4.82
N SER A 23 -18.82 -22.11 3.80
CA SER A 23 -18.16 -21.03 3.04
C SER A 23 -17.92 -19.77 3.88
N PRO A 24 -18.91 -19.24 4.62
CA PRO A 24 -18.66 -18.09 5.52
C PRO A 24 -17.69 -18.41 6.64
N VAL A 25 -17.80 -19.59 7.26
CA VAL A 25 -16.85 -20.02 8.30
C VAL A 25 -15.43 -20.08 7.75
N CYS A 26 -15.22 -20.69 6.59
CA CYS A 26 -13.91 -20.70 5.92
C CYS A 26 -13.38 -19.28 5.66
N THR A 27 -14.25 -18.32 5.30
CA THR A 27 -13.88 -16.92 5.09
C THR A 27 -13.44 -16.25 6.39
N ILE A 28 -14.19 -16.44 7.48
CA ILE A 28 -13.84 -15.94 8.83
C ILE A 28 -12.47 -16.46 9.27
N PHE A 29 -12.19 -17.75 9.02
CA PHE A 29 -10.90 -18.34 9.33
C PHE A 29 -9.73 -17.75 8.51
N GLN A 30 -9.99 -17.02 7.42
CA GLN A 30 -8.98 -16.28 6.66
C GLN A 30 -8.66 -14.89 7.23
N ILE A 31 -9.48 -14.35 8.14
CA ILE A 31 -9.25 -13.03 8.73
C ILE A 31 -8.13 -13.12 9.77
N GLU A 32 -6.99 -12.49 9.52
CA GLU A 32 -5.88 -12.42 10.48
C GLU A 32 -6.05 -11.24 11.46
N ASP A 33 -5.31 -11.30 12.57
CA ASP A 33 -5.20 -10.21 13.56
C ASP A 33 -4.58 -8.95 12.94
N GLY A 34 -4.72 -7.81 13.61
CA GLY A 34 -4.04 -6.57 13.23
C GLY A 34 -4.73 -5.88 12.06
N PHE A 35 -5.92 -5.34 12.31
CA PHE A 35 -6.63 -4.49 11.37
C PHE A 35 -7.50 -3.47 12.10
N LEU A 36 -7.95 -2.44 11.38
CA LEU A 36 -8.78 -1.38 11.95
C LEU A 36 -10.24 -1.81 12.06
N ALA A 37 -10.87 -1.56 13.21
CA ALA A 37 -12.30 -1.77 13.38
C ALA A 37 -12.91 -0.77 14.35
N ASP A 38 -14.16 -0.42 14.13
CA ASP A 38 -15.01 0.24 15.12
C ASP A 38 -16.40 -0.42 15.20
N TYR A 39 -17.23 0.06 16.12
CA TYR A 39 -18.57 -0.48 16.33
C TYR A 39 -19.46 -0.39 15.09
N SER A 40 -19.36 0.70 14.33
CA SER A 40 -20.17 0.89 13.11
C SER A 40 -19.79 -0.08 12.00
N ASP A 41 -18.52 -0.51 11.94
CA ASP A 41 -18.10 -1.59 11.03
C ASP A 41 -18.79 -2.90 11.38
N ILE A 42 -18.89 -3.22 12.67
CA ILE A 42 -19.53 -4.45 13.14
C ILE A 42 -21.04 -4.42 12.94
N ASP A 43 -21.68 -3.28 13.18
CA ASP A 43 -23.11 -3.09 12.87
C ASP A 43 -23.36 -3.32 11.39
N THR A 44 -22.55 -2.71 10.52
CA THR A 44 -22.62 -2.86 9.06
C THR A 44 -22.43 -4.32 8.62
N VAL A 45 -21.48 -5.05 9.22
CA VAL A 45 -21.24 -6.48 8.96
C VAL A 45 -22.47 -7.32 9.31
N ASN A 46 -23.12 -7.03 10.43
CA ASN A 46 -24.29 -7.76 10.90
C ASN A 46 -25.54 -7.44 10.07
N GLU A 47 -25.80 -6.16 9.79
CA GLU A 47 -26.93 -5.70 8.99
C GLU A 47 -26.91 -6.29 7.58
N ASN A 48 -25.73 -6.27 6.94
CA ASN A 48 -25.55 -6.80 5.59
C ASN A 48 -25.42 -8.32 5.55
N LYS A 49 -25.35 -8.99 6.72
CA LYS A 49 -25.13 -10.44 6.83
C LYS A 49 -23.90 -10.87 6.02
N THR A 50 -22.80 -10.11 6.12
CA THR A 50 -21.57 -10.32 5.34
C THR A 50 -21.04 -11.76 5.44
N PHE A 51 -21.18 -12.39 6.61
CA PHE A 51 -20.78 -13.78 6.86
C PHE A 51 -21.98 -14.74 6.96
N GLY A 52 -23.11 -14.40 6.32
CA GLY A 52 -24.33 -15.19 6.34
C GLY A 52 -25.21 -14.93 7.57
N SER A 53 -26.49 -15.27 7.46
CA SER A 53 -27.51 -14.95 8.46
C SER A 53 -27.35 -15.64 9.82
N LEU A 54 -26.49 -16.65 9.89
CA LEU A 54 -26.24 -17.44 11.11
C LEU A 54 -25.02 -16.96 11.88
N ILE A 55 -24.23 -16.03 11.33
CA ILE A 55 -23.08 -15.45 12.01
C ILE A 55 -23.47 -14.08 12.54
N LYS A 56 -23.18 -13.85 13.83
CA LYS A 56 -23.14 -12.51 14.41
C LYS A 56 -21.71 -12.15 14.74
N THR A 57 -21.39 -10.89 14.60
CA THR A 57 -20.08 -10.33 14.94
C THR A 57 -20.26 -9.34 16.08
N GLU A 58 -19.36 -9.35 17.05
CA GLU A 58 -19.35 -8.42 18.18
C GLU A 58 -17.96 -7.84 18.34
N LEU A 59 -17.87 -6.57 18.75
CA LEU A 59 -16.62 -5.91 19.12
C LEU A 59 -16.56 -5.72 20.62
N ASN A 60 -15.54 -6.28 21.25
CA ASN A 60 -15.25 -6.09 22.66
C ASN A 60 -13.99 -5.24 22.80
N GLU A 61 -14.09 -4.09 23.46
CA GLU A 61 -12.91 -3.31 23.80
C GLU A 61 -12.05 -4.02 24.84
N LYS A 62 -10.74 -3.89 24.69
CA LYS A 62 -9.74 -4.29 25.69
C LYS A 62 -8.83 -3.10 25.93
N GLU A 63 -8.88 -2.53 27.13
CA GLU A 63 -7.88 -1.55 27.53
C GLU A 63 -6.55 -2.24 27.78
N ASN A 64 -5.59 -2.05 26.87
CA ASN A 64 -4.20 -2.42 27.08
C ASN A 64 -3.34 -1.16 27.00
N ALA A 65 -2.53 -0.90 28.03
CA ALA A 65 -1.51 0.12 28.00
C ALA A 65 -0.15 -0.54 27.70
N VAL A 66 0.45 -0.23 26.56
CA VAL A 66 1.82 -0.66 26.22
C VAL A 66 2.63 0.56 25.81
N GLY A 67 3.76 0.80 26.46
CA GLY A 67 4.79 1.73 25.96
C GLY A 67 4.51 3.24 25.99
N GLY A 68 3.36 3.69 26.50
CA GLY A 68 3.06 5.13 26.65
C GLY A 68 2.30 5.77 25.48
N GLU A 69 2.20 5.10 24.33
CA GLU A 69 1.19 5.41 23.30
C GLU A 69 -0.07 4.57 23.57
N LYS A 70 -1.23 5.23 23.70
CA LYS A 70 -2.51 4.58 23.96
C LYS A 70 -3.19 4.21 22.64
N THR A 71 -2.82 3.09 22.02
CA THR A 71 -3.69 2.47 21.00
C THR A 71 -4.77 1.67 21.72
N LYS A 72 -6.02 2.12 21.62
CA LYS A 72 -7.18 1.34 22.07
C LYS A 72 -7.21 0.04 21.25
N GLN A 73 -7.11 -1.10 21.93
CA GLN A 73 -7.20 -2.41 21.29
C GLN A 73 -8.61 -2.98 21.49
N GLY A 74 -9.03 -3.84 20.58
CA GLY A 74 -10.29 -4.55 20.65
C GLY A 74 -10.15 -6.02 20.24
N GLU A 75 -11.22 -6.78 20.46
CA GLU A 75 -11.37 -8.15 19.99
C GLU A 75 -12.69 -8.26 19.25
N VAL A 76 -12.63 -8.56 17.95
CA VAL A 76 -13.78 -8.94 17.15
C VAL A 76 -14.08 -10.42 17.37
N VAL A 77 -15.29 -10.74 17.80
CA VAL A 77 -15.74 -12.11 18.06
C VAL A 77 -16.80 -12.50 17.06
N PHE A 78 -16.50 -13.52 16.25
CA PHE A 78 -17.46 -14.13 15.34
C PHE A 78 -18.19 -15.27 16.07
N LYS A 79 -19.52 -15.20 16.11
CA LYS A 79 -20.39 -16.16 16.81
C LYS A 79 -21.35 -16.85 15.85
N LEU A 80 -21.32 -18.18 15.83
CA LEU A 80 -22.35 -18.99 15.18
C LEU A 80 -23.62 -19.01 16.03
N PHE A 81 -24.76 -18.83 15.37
CA PHE A 81 -26.10 -18.63 15.96
C PHE A 81 -26.19 -17.46 16.96
N GLY A 82 -25.18 -16.59 17.00
CA GLY A 82 -25.11 -15.47 17.92
C GLY A 82 -24.61 -15.80 19.33
N PHE A 83 -24.26 -17.05 19.64
CA PHE A 83 -23.80 -17.42 20.98
C PHE A 83 -22.60 -18.38 21.02
N ILE A 84 -22.30 -19.13 19.95
CA ILE A 84 -21.14 -20.04 19.92
C ILE A 84 -19.96 -19.29 19.29
N PRO A 85 -18.93 -18.87 20.06
CA PRO A 85 -17.76 -18.23 19.47
C PRO A 85 -16.99 -19.21 18.58
N ILE A 86 -16.76 -18.84 17.33
CA ILE A 86 -16.02 -19.67 16.35
C ILE A 86 -14.65 -19.10 16.02
N LYS A 87 -14.46 -17.77 16.14
CA LYS A 87 -13.17 -17.11 15.99
C LYS A 87 -13.15 -15.78 16.74
N LYS A 88 -11.97 -15.44 17.25
CA LYS A 88 -11.64 -14.17 17.88
C LYS A 88 -10.47 -13.57 17.12
N VAL A 89 -10.51 -12.27 16.87
CA VAL A 89 -9.48 -11.57 16.12
C VAL A 89 -9.17 -10.25 16.82
N SER A 90 -7.88 -9.98 17.04
CA SER A 90 -7.40 -8.74 17.67
C SER A 90 -7.43 -7.61 16.65
N VAL A 91 -7.98 -6.47 17.05
CA VAL A 91 -8.14 -5.29 16.21
C VAL A 91 -7.60 -4.03 16.89
N VAL A 92 -7.25 -3.04 16.07
CA VAL A 92 -6.92 -1.70 16.53
C VAL A 92 -8.16 -0.84 16.38
N MET A 93 -8.57 -0.20 17.47
CA MET A 93 -9.72 0.70 17.45
C MET A 93 -9.34 2.00 16.76
N ASN A 94 -10.17 2.46 15.83
CA ASN A 94 -9.92 3.67 15.03
C ASN A 94 -10.94 4.79 15.29
N ASP A 95 -11.60 4.77 16.44
CA ASP A 95 -12.73 5.63 16.77
C ASP A 95 -12.34 7.08 17.05
N ASP A 96 -11.10 7.37 17.47
CA ASP A 96 -10.72 8.71 17.91
C ASP A 96 -9.96 9.55 16.87
N LYS A 97 -9.57 8.95 15.73
CA LYS A 97 -8.69 9.62 14.77
C LYS A 97 -9.43 10.11 13.53
N ASP A 98 -9.18 11.36 13.20
CA ASP A 98 -9.64 11.99 11.97
C ASP A 98 -8.49 12.18 10.99
N TYR A 99 -8.81 12.01 9.70
CA TYR A 99 -7.84 12.15 8.62
C TYR A 99 -8.34 13.13 7.58
N TYR A 100 -7.47 13.99 7.07
CA TYR A 100 -7.71 14.71 5.83
C TYR A 100 -7.71 13.71 4.67
N VAL A 101 -8.71 13.83 3.80
CA VAL A 101 -8.79 13.01 2.59
C VAL A 101 -7.81 13.57 1.55
N GLY A 102 -6.93 12.71 1.04
CA GLY A 102 -5.94 13.05 0.02
C GLY A 102 -6.54 13.21 -1.39
N GLY A 103 -5.98 12.49 -2.36
CA GLY A 103 -6.35 12.57 -3.78
C GLY A 103 -5.51 13.53 -4.62
N VAL A 104 -4.48 14.15 -4.02
CA VAL A 104 -3.57 15.10 -4.69
C VAL A 104 -2.29 14.37 -5.11
N PRO A 105 -1.83 14.51 -6.37
CA PRO A 105 -0.52 14.05 -6.78
C PRO A 105 0.61 14.75 -6.02
N ILE A 106 1.60 13.99 -5.58
CA ILE A 106 2.80 14.45 -4.88
C ILE A 106 4.05 13.99 -5.62
N GLY A 107 5.06 14.86 -5.64
CA GLY A 107 6.40 14.52 -6.09
C GLY A 107 7.16 13.83 -4.97
N LEU A 108 7.92 12.81 -5.30
CA LEU A 108 8.61 11.96 -4.33
C LEU A 108 10.10 11.90 -4.72
N SER A 109 10.98 12.10 -3.75
CA SER A 109 12.42 11.83 -3.87
C SER A 109 12.85 10.97 -2.70
N ILE A 110 13.27 9.75 -2.97
CA ILE A 110 13.72 8.78 -1.97
C ILE A 110 15.22 8.64 -2.06
N ASN A 111 15.88 8.70 -0.90
CA ASN A 111 17.25 8.27 -0.72
C ASN A 111 17.26 6.83 -0.24
N SER A 112 18.02 5.99 -0.91
CA SER A 112 18.14 4.57 -0.61
C SER A 112 19.21 4.33 0.46
N GLU A 113 18.96 3.36 1.35
CA GLU A 113 19.98 2.86 2.29
C GLU A 113 21.15 2.15 1.59
N GLY A 114 21.02 1.88 0.30
CA GLY A 114 21.99 1.17 -0.51
C GLY A 114 22.37 1.87 -1.81
N ALA A 115 23.42 1.37 -2.43
CA ALA A 115 23.89 1.82 -3.73
C ALA A 115 23.20 1.02 -4.85
N ILE A 116 22.36 1.68 -5.64
CA ILE A 116 21.65 1.10 -6.79
C ILE A 116 22.60 1.05 -7.98
N VAL A 117 22.87 -0.16 -8.49
CA VAL A 117 23.74 -0.39 -9.64
C VAL A 117 23.08 0.13 -10.91
N VAL A 118 23.75 1.08 -11.58
CA VAL A 118 23.37 1.60 -12.91
C VAL A 118 24.14 0.87 -14.00
N ASN A 119 25.44 0.64 -13.78
CA ASN A 119 26.29 -0.09 -14.72
C ASN A 119 27.52 -0.69 -14.03
N ASP A 120 28.06 -1.77 -14.57
CA ASP A 120 29.35 -2.36 -14.17
C ASP A 120 30.40 -2.11 -15.26
N GLU A 121 31.33 -1.18 -15.00
CA GLU A 121 32.38 -0.84 -15.99
C GLU A 121 33.31 -2.01 -16.27
N LEU A 122 33.46 -2.91 -15.31
CA LEU A 122 34.42 -4.01 -15.37
C LEU A 122 33.80 -5.29 -15.95
N ASN A 123 32.52 -5.28 -16.34
CA ASN A 123 31.77 -6.40 -16.93
C ASN A 123 32.02 -7.73 -16.19
N ARG A 124 31.90 -7.72 -14.87
CA ARG A 124 32.25 -8.90 -14.04
C ARG A 124 31.11 -9.93 -13.94
N ASP A 125 29.98 -9.68 -14.61
CA ASP A 125 28.74 -10.49 -14.64
C ASP A 125 28.11 -10.84 -13.27
N CYS A 126 28.69 -10.39 -12.16
CA CYS A 126 28.22 -10.68 -10.81
C CYS A 126 27.01 -9.81 -10.41
N LEU A 127 27.04 -8.54 -10.79
CA LEU A 127 26.00 -7.54 -10.55
C LEU A 127 25.27 -7.18 -11.84
N ARG A 128 24.03 -6.72 -11.69
CA ARG A 128 23.15 -6.32 -12.79
C ARG A 128 22.58 -4.94 -12.49
N GLU A 129 22.23 -4.22 -13.54
CA GLU A 129 21.47 -2.98 -13.42
C GLU A 129 20.22 -3.21 -12.54
N GLY A 130 20.03 -2.33 -11.57
CA GLY A 130 18.94 -2.38 -10.59
C GLY A 130 19.20 -3.23 -9.34
N ASP A 131 20.33 -3.94 -9.23
CA ASP A 131 20.74 -4.50 -7.94
C ASP A 131 21.00 -3.38 -6.93
N ILE A 132 20.66 -3.60 -5.66
CA ILE A 132 20.85 -2.60 -4.60
C ILE A 132 21.85 -3.14 -3.59
N ILE A 133 23.08 -2.62 -3.58
CA ILE A 133 24.11 -3.02 -2.61
C ILE A 133 23.78 -2.37 -1.27
N THR A 134 23.56 -3.17 -0.22
CA THR A 134 23.19 -2.69 1.11
C THR A 134 24.32 -2.76 2.12
N LYS A 135 25.26 -3.71 1.94
CA LYS A 135 26.41 -3.88 2.84
C LYS A 135 27.71 -4.14 2.11
N ILE A 136 28.80 -3.67 2.70
CA ILE A 136 30.18 -3.96 2.31
C ILE A 136 30.93 -4.44 3.55
N ASN A 137 31.56 -5.62 3.47
CA ASN A 137 32.26 -6.28 4.58
C ASN A 137 31.42 -6.35 5.87
N GLY A 138 30.13 -6.69 5.73
CA GLY A 138 29.18 -6.79 6.84
C GLY A 138 28.68 -5.46 7.42
N LYS A 139 29.15 -4.30 6.92
CA LYS A 139 28.73 -2.97 7.37
C LYS A 139 27.74 -2.35 6.39
N GLU A 140 26.69 -1.70 6.91
CA GLU A 140 25.69 -0.99 6.11
C GLU A 140 26.28 0.24 5.42
N ILE A 141 25.88 0.46 4.16
CA ILE A 141 26.33 1.62 3.38
C ILE A 141 25.62 2.88 3.90
N GLY A 142 24.29 2.86 3.98
CA GLY A 142 23.45 3.97 4.42
C GLY A 142 23.37 5.14 3.41
N CYS A 143 24.49 5.55 2.83
CA CYS A 143 24.56 6.54 1.75
C CYS A 143 25.83 6.36 0.89
N LEU A 144 25.82 6.84 -0.36
CA LEU A 144 26.94 6.64 -1.28
C LEU A 144 28.28 7.18 -0.76
N SER A 145 28.26 8.28 -0.01
CA SER A 145 29.48 8.88 0.56
C SER A 145 30.24 7.97 1.53
N ASN A 146 29.58 6.93 2.07
CA ASN A 146 30.21 5.96 2.95
C ASN A 146 30.91 4.82 2.21
N VAL A 147 30.62 4.60 0.91
CA VAL A 147 31.22 3.50 0.14
C VAL A 147 32.75 3.61 0.14
N GLU A 148 33.31 4.80 -0.12
CA GLU A 148 34.77 4.98 -0.10
C GLU A 148 35.38 4.64 1.28
N LYS A 149 34.73 5.08 2.36
CA LYS A 149 35.18 4.79 3.74
C LYS A 149 35.15 3.30 4.06
N LEU A 150 34.13 2.60 3.58
CA LEU A 150 34.01 1.15 3.75
C LEU A 150 35.08 0.37 2.97
N LEU A 151 35.69 0.99 1.96
CA LEU A 151 36.77 0.42 1.14
C LEU A 151 38.18 0.78 1.60
N GLU A 152 38.37 1.70 2.57
CA GLU A 152 39.71 2.18 2.99
C GLU A 152 40.65 1.06 3.47
N ASN A 153 40.12 0.03 4.13
CA ASN A 153 40.88 -1.13 4.61
C ASN A 153 40.64 -2.39 3.76
N SER A 154 40.08 -2.23 2.57
CA SER A 154 39.80 -3.35 1.68
C SER A 154 41.02 -3.69 0.84
N GLU A 155 41.22 -4.99 0.58
CA GLU A 155 42.23 -5.48 -0.36
C GLU A 155 41.62 -5.58 -1.77
N ASN A 156 42.06 -6.56 -2.56
CA ASN A 156 41.63 -6.78 -3.96
C ASN A 156 40.18 -7.28 -4.09
N GLU A 157 39.55 -7.73 -3.01
CA GLU A 157 38.17 -8.23 -2.98
C GLU A 157 37.45 -7.80 -1.69
N VAL A 158 36.14 -7.61 -1.80
CA VAL A 158 35.25 -7.29 -0.67
C VAL A 158 34.00 -8.15 -0.70
N GLU A 159 33.50 -8.54 0.47
CA GLU A 159 32.16 -9.14 0.57
C GLU A 159 31.12 -8.04 0.41
N ILE A 160 30.17 -8.24 -0.49
CA ILE A 160 28.99 -7.36 -0.61
C ILE A 160 27.72 -8.16 -0.34
N GLU A 161 26.75 -7.49 0.27
CA GLU A 161 25.36 -7.94 0.31
C GLU A 161 24.53 -7.00 -0.57
N TYR A 162 23.74 -7.57 -1.47
CA TYR A 162 22.90 -6.82 -2.39
C TYR A 162 21.52 -7.45 -2.56
N ILE A 163 20.54 -6.63 -2.92
CA ILE A 163 19.15 -7.06 -3.17
C ILE A 163 18.97 -7.33 -4.66
N ARG A 164 18.49 -8.54 -4.99
CA ARG A 164 18.06 -8.91 -6.34
C ARG A 164 16.78 -9.72 -6.27
N LYS A 165 15.76 -9.32 -7.04
CA LYS A 165 14.41 -9.90 -6.99
C LYS A 165 13.85 -9.90 -5.56
N ASN A 166 14.05 -8.80 -4.83
CA ASN A 166 13.63 -8.62 -3.43
C ASN A 166 14.21 -9.64 -2.45
N LYS A 167 15.38 -10.21 -2.74
CA LYS A 167 16.11 -11.13 -1.85
C LYS A 167 17.53 -10.66 -1.62
N PRO A 168 18.03 -10.72 -0.37
CA PRO A 168 19.44 -10.46 -0.10
C PRO A 168 20.29 -11.59 -0.67
N ILE A 169 21.38 -11.23 -1.33
CA ILE A 169 22.38 -12.13 -1.89
C ILE A 169 23.76 -11.63 -1.45
N LYS A 170 24.65 -12.56 -1.09
CA LYS A 170 26.04 -12.26 -0.78
C LYS A 170 26.96 -12.72 -1.90
N THR A 171 27.98 -11.93 -2.20
CA THR A 171 29.04 -12.31 -3.14
C THR A 171 30.34 -11.58 -2.83
N LEU A 172 31.44 -12.06 -3.41
CA LEU A 172 32.73 -11.37 -3.38
C LEU A 172 32.87 -10.52 -4.65
N LEU A 173 33.18 -9.24 -4.46
CA LEU A 173 33.38 -8.29 -5.55
C LEU A 173 34.84 -7.84 -5.58
N LYS A 174 35.49 -8.00 -6.73
CA LYS A 174 36.85 -7.48 -6.95
C LYS A 174 36.85 -5.96 -6.94
N THR A 175 37.74 -5.37 -6.16
CA THR A 175 37.98 -3.92 -6.15
C THR A 175 39.10 -3.57 -7.12
N SER A 176 39.18 -2.30 -7.50
CA SER A 176 40.30 -1.76 -8.28
C SER A 176 40.86 -0.54 -7.56
N LYS A 177 42.18 -0.37 -7.60
CA LYS A 177 42.82 0.81 -7.04
C LYS A 177 42.82 1.91 -8.10
N ASP A 178 42.25 3.06 -7.75
CA ASP A 178 42.31 4.25 -8.59
C ASP A 178 43.75 4.78 -8.63
N GLU A 179 44.36 4.84 -9.82
CA GLU A 179 45.78 5.20 -9.97
C GLU A 179 46.07 6.63 -9.52
N ASN A 180 45.10 7.54 -9.64
CA ASN A 180 45.26 8.96 -9.32
C ASN A 180 45.13 9.25 -7.82
N SER A 181 44.13 8.67 -7.15
CA SER A 181 43.86 8.91 -5.73
C SER A 181 44.45 7.86 -4.79
N GLY A 182 44.88 6.72 -5.33
CA GLY A 182 45.36 5.57 -4.57
C GLY A 182 44.27 4.86 -3.75
N ARG A 183 43.00 5.23 -3.91
CA ARG A 183 41.87 4.65 -3.17
C ARG A 183 41.28 3.44 -3.89
N PHE A 184 40.72 2.50 -3.14
CA PHE A 184 39.98 1.38 -3.72
C PHE A 184 38.58 1.80 -4.14
N LYS A 185 38.16 1.33 -5.31
CA LYS A 185 36.85 1.55 -5.92
C LYS A 185 36.22 0.21 -6.30
N LEU A 186 34.89 0.18 -6.27
CA LEU A 186 34.13 -0.97 -6.76
C LEU A 186 34.10 -1.06 -8.30
N GLY A 187 34.43 -0.01 -9.05
CA GLY A 187 34.29 -0.01 -10.52
C GLY A 187 32.84 -0.15 -10.99
N LEU A 188 31.90 0.44 -10.24
CA LEU A 188 30.47 0.44 -10.52
C LEU A 188 29.99 1.88 -10.66
N TRP A 189 29.09 2.11 -11.61
CA TRP A 189 28.25 3.29 -11.62
C TRP A 189 27.04 3.01 -10.75
N VAL A 190 26.87 3.82 -9.73
CA VAL A 190 25.78 3.68 -8.75
C VAL A 190 25.09 5.01 -8.53
N LYS A 191 23.82 4.93 -8.12
CA LYS A 191 23.03 6.04 -7.57
C LYS A 191 22.42 5.62 -6.24
N ASP A 192 22.00 6.57 -5.42
CA ASP A 192 21.24 6.29 -4.19
C ASP A 192 19.85 6.91 -4.20
N ASP A 193 19.44 7.61 -5.26
CA ASP A 193 18.12 8.24 -5.30
C ASP A 193 17.14 7.61 -6.31
N VAL A 194 15.86 7.65 -5.94
CA VAL A 194 14.73 7.33 -6.81
C VAL A 194 13.69 8.42 -6.67
N SER A 195 13.32 9.01 -7.81
CA SER A 195 12.28 10.04 -7.89
C SER A 195 11.05 9.53 -8.64
N GLY A 196 9.88 10.04 -8.28
CA GLY A 196 8.62 9.64 -8.91
C GLY A 196 7.44 10.53 -8.54
N VAL A 197 6.28 10.13 -9.03
CA VAL A 197 5.00 10.79 -8.70
C VAL A 197 4.07 9.74 -8.10
N GLY A 198 3.47 10.08 -6.97
CA GLY A 198 2.40 9.30 -6.34
C GLY A 198 1.19 10.17 -6.05
N THR A 199 0.13 9.58 -5.49
CA THR A 199 -1.00 10.32 -4.92
C THR A 199 -1.01 10.15 -3.41
N LEU A 200 -1.22 11.25 -2.69
CA LEU A 200 -1.45 11.27 -1.26
C LEU A 200 -2.79 10.61 -0.93
N THR A 201 -2.84 9.64 -0.02
CA THR A 201 -4.09 8.95 0.35
C THR A 201 -4.78 9.65 1.52
N PHE A 202 -4.09 9.80 2.64
CA PHE A 202 -4.65 10.40 3.85
C PHE A 202 -3.56 11.10 4.66
N VAL A 203 -3.97 12.04 5.52
CA VAL A 203 -3.09 12.69 6.50
C VAL A 203 -3.81 12.74 7.84
N GLU A 204 -3.21 12.17 8.89
CA GLU A 204 -3.72 12.24 10.26
C GLU A 204 -3.72 13.68 10.75
N LYS A 205 -4.84 14.17 11.31
CA LYS A 205 -4.99 15.59 11.68
C LYS A 205 -3.98 16.08 12.72
N ASP A 206 -3.71 15.27 13.74
CA ASP A 206 -2.95 15.72 14.90
C ASP A 206 -1.43 15.57 14.71
N SER A 207 -1.01 14.46 14.11
CA SER A 207 0.41 14.11 13.94
C SER A 207 0.98 14.53 12.58
N HIS A 208 0.11 14.82 11.61
CA HIS A 208 0.44 14.97 10.18
C HIS A 208 1.15 13.76 9.56
N LYS A 209 1.09 12.59 10.20
CA LYS A 209 1.49 11.33 9.59
C LYS A 209 0.60 11.04 8.38
N TYR A 210 1.19 10.61 7.27
CA TYR A 210 0.45 10.36 6.04
C TYR A 210 0.73 8.98 5.46
N GLY A 211 -0.18 8.55 4.59
CA GLY A 211 0.02 7.39 3.71
C GLY A 211 -0.22 7.79 2.25
N ALA A 212 0.55 7.20 1.33
CA ALA A 212 0.44 7.45 -0.12
C ALA A 212 0.70 6.18 -0.96
N LEU A 213 0.34 6.22 -2.24
CA LEU A 213 0.47 5.14 -3.24
C LEU A 213 -0.39 3.89 -3.02
N GLY A 214 -0.18 3.13 -1.95
CA GLY A 214 -0.80 1.80 -1.82
C GLY A 214 0.03 0.64 -2.41
N HIS A 215 1.26 0.89 -2.86
CA HIS A 215 2.24 -0.10 -3.31
C HIS A 215 3.67 0.42 -3.06
N PRO A 216 4.71 -0.43 -3.03
CA PRO A 216 6.07 0.06 -2.79
C PRO A 216 6.58 0.86 -3.98
N ILE A 217 7.49 1.79 -3.71
CA ILE A 217 8.39 2.31 -4.73
C ILE A 217 9.46 1.26 -5.01
N VAL A 218 9.59 0.94 -6.29
CA VAL A 218 10.54 -0.05 -6.80
C VAL A 218 11.52 0.61 -7.76
N GLU A 219 12.72 0.05 -7.85
CA GLU A 219 13.65 0.37 -8.92
C GLU A 219 13.09 -0.14 -10.24
N ALA A 220 13.01 0.73 -11.25
CA ALA A 220 12.22 0.52 -12.46
C ALA A 220 12.67 -0.67 -13.31
N ASN A 221 13.97 -0.97 -13.33
CA ASN A 221 14.52 -2.04 -14.17
C ASN A 221 14.42 -3.43 -13.50
N SER A 222 14.64 -3.48 -12.19
CA SER A 222 14.73 -4.73 -11.42
C SER A 222 13.43 -5.11 -10.70
N GLY A 223 12.56 -4.13 -10.43
CA GLY A 223 11.38 -4.29 -9.57
C GLY A 223 11.74 -4.54 -8.09
N ASN A 224 12.98 -4.28 -7.70
CA ASN A 224 13.40 -4.34 -6.30
C ASN A 224 12.76 -3.19 -5.52
N ILE A 225 12.15 -3.49 -4.37
CA ILE A 225 11.69 -2.49 -3.42
C ILE A 225 12.92 -1.70 -2.94
N VAL A 226 12.83 -0.39 -3.03
CA VAL A 226 13.92 0.50 -2.61
C VAL A 226 13.91 0.62 -1.08
N PRO A 227 14.97 0.19 -0.37
CA PRO A 227 15.09 0.41 1.06
C PRO A 227 15.32 1.90 1.33
N VAL A 228 14.57 2.51 2.25
CA VAL A 228 14.52 3.95 2.46
C VAL A 228 15.43 4.37 3.62
N ALA A 229 16.42 5.21 3.33
CA ALA A 229 17.20 5.91 4.37
C ALA A 229 16.50 7.20 4.82
N GLY A 230 15.65 7.73 3.95
CA GLY A 230 14.88 8.95 4.12
C GLY A 230 14.44 9.46 2.74
N GLY A 231 13.64 10.51 2.73
CA GLY A 231 13.23 11.14 1.49
C GLY A 231 12.37 12.36 1.72
N GLU A 232 11.98 13.00 0.62
CA GLU A 232 11.22 14.23 0.63
C GLU A 232 9.99 14.14 -0.27
N VAL A 233 8.91 14.77 0.20
CA VAL A 233 7.66 14.96 -0.53
C VAL A 233 7.60 16.39 -1.03
N TYR A 234 7.22 16.57 -2.29
CA TYR A 234 7.06 17.88 -2.92
C TYR A 234 5.65 18.06 -3.46
N ARG A 235 5.25 19.33 -3.58
CA ARG A 235 4.06 19.68 -4.34
C ARG A 235 4.26 19.31 -5.81
N CYS A 236 3.26 18.65 -6.37
CA CYS A 236 3.24 18.27 -7.77
C CYS A 236 2.19 19.07 -8.55
N ASN A 237 2.54 19.53 -9.75
CA ASN A 237 1.61 20.25 -10.62
C ASN A 237 1.19 19.33 -11.77
N LEU A 238 -0.11 19.08 -11.87
CA LEU A 238 -0.70 18.39 -13.02
C LEU A 238 -0.69 19.32 -14.24
N ILE A 239 0.06 18.95 -15.28
CA ILE A 239 0.17 19.73 -16.52
C ILE A 239 -0.61 19.11 -17.69
N GLY A 240 -1.06 17.86 -17.54
CA GLY A 240 -1.86 17.19 -18.56
C GLY A 240 -2.16 15.74 -18.23
N ILE A 241 -2.96 15.11 -19.07
CA ILE A 241 -3.37 13.71 -18.93
C ILE A 241 -3.25 13.04 -20.29
N ASN A 242 -2.50 11.94 -20.35
CA ASN A 242 -2.59 11.00 -21.46
C ASN A 242 -3.67 9.98 -21.13
N LYS A 243 -4.74 9.94 -21.94
CA LYS A 243 -5.85 9.02 -21.71
C LYS A 243 -5.41 7.56 -21.82
N GLY A 244 -5.84 6.76 -20.87
CA GLY A 244 -5.71 5.31 -20.88
C GLY A 244 -6.64 4.68 -21.90
N LYS A 245 -6.17 3.57 -22.47
CA LYS A 245 -6.90 2.75 -23.41
C LYS A 245 -6.47 1.29 -23.25
N LYS A 246 -7.24 0.38 -23.82
CA LYS A 246 -6.94 -1.05 -23.74
C LYS A 246 -5.49 -1.33 -24.17
N ASN A 247 -4.77 -2.05 -23.32
CA ASN A 247 -3.34 -2.41 -23.43
C ASN A 247 -2.34 -1.26 -23.38
N ASN A 248 -2.78 -0.02 -23.14
CA ASN A 248 -1.90 1.13 -22.98
C ASN A 248 -2.40 1.97 -21.78
N PRO A 249 -1.83 1.74 -20.58
CA PRO A 249 -2.21 2.52 -19.41
C PRO A 249 -1.86 3.98 -19.68
N GLY A 250 -2.84 4.87 -19.46
CA GLY A 250 -2.61 6.30 -19.56
C GLY A 250 -1.75 6.78 -18.40
N GLU A 251 -1.45 8.07 -18.36
CA GLU A 251 -0.63 8.68 -17.31
C GLU A 251 -1.10 10.10 -16.98
N LEU A 252 -0.96 10.47 -15.72
CA LEU A 252 -0.95 11.85 -15.28
C LEU A 252 0.42 12.46 -15.61
N LYS A 253 0.43 13.55 -16.37
CA LYS A 253 1.65 14.32 -16.62
C LYS A 253 1.80 15.33 -15.51
N CYS A 254 2.76 15.07 -14.65
CA CYS A 254 2.99 15.81 -13.44
C CYS A 254 4.43 16.34 -13.42
N VAL A 255 4.60 17.57 -12.96
CA VAL A 255 5.92 18.18 -12.77
C VAL A 255 6.05 18.65 -11.34
N PHE A 256 7.17 18.30 -10.70
CA PHE A 256 7.57 18.85 -9.42
C PHE A 256 9.03 19.29 -9.51
N LEU A 257 9.38 20.26 -8.68
CA LEU A 257 10.74 20.80 -8.60
C LEU A 257 11.32 20.39 -7.25
N SER A 258 12.26 19.45 -7.25
CA SER A 258 12.89 18.94 -6.02
C SER A 258 13.77 19.97 -5.31
N ASN A 259 14.15 21.05 -5.99
CA ASN A 259 14.87 22.18 -5.38
C ASN A 259 13.94 23.20 -4.68
N HIS A 260 12.62 23.00 -4.74
CA HIS A 260 11.69 23.79 -3.93
C HIS A 260 11.63 23.26 -2.50
N LYS A 261 11.02 24.07 -1.62
CA LYS A 261 10.78 23.69 -0.23
C LYS A 261 9.99 22.37 -0.16
N SER A 262 10.60 21.38 0.49
CA SER A 262 9.95 20.11 0.83
C SER A 262 8.67 20.35 1.64
N LYS A 263 7.64 19.54 1.36
CA LYS A 263 6.36 19.48 2.09
C LYS A 263 6.41 18.48 3.24
N GLY A 264 7.26 17.47 3.11
CA GLY A 264 7.74 16.74 4.26
C GLY A 264 8.56 15.51 4.00
N THR A 265 8.58 14.58 4.95
CA THR A 265 9.50 13.44 4.96
C THR A 265 8.90 12.18 4.33
N ILE A 266 9.77 11.32 3.81
CA ILE A 266 9.46 9.91 3.55
C ILE A 266 10.31 9.11 4.55
N GLU A 267 9.65 8.37 5.42
CA GLU A 267 10.27 7.61 6.52
C GLU A 267 10.21 6.11 6.28
N ASP A 268 9.21 5.64 5.53
CA ASP A 268 9.06 4.22 5.19
C ASP A 268 8.56 4.01 3.75
N ASN A 269 8.97 2.88 3.16
CA ASN A 269 8.50 2.36 1.87
C ASN A 269 8.14 0.87 2.01
N SER A 270 6.98 0.64 2.62
CA SER A 270 6.41 -0.68 2.76
C SER A 270 5.90 -1.25 1.44
N LYS A 271 5.48 -2.52 1.48
CA LYS A 271 4.76 -3.17 0.37
C LYS A 271 3.39 -2.55 0.05
N PHE A 272 2.91 -1.62 0.86
CA PHE A 272 1.57 -1.05 0.75
C PHE A 272 1.58 0.47 0.66
N GLY A 273 2.72 1.05 0.27
CA GLY A 273 2.85 2.49 0.11
C GLY A 273 3.98 3.06 0.95
N ILE A 274 4.12 4.37 0.82
CA ILE A 274 5.05 5.15 1.63
C ILE A 274 4.33 5.85 2.77
N SER A 275 5.07 6.13 3.82
CA SER A 275 4.61 6.95 4.94
C SER A 275 5.72 7.88 5.44
N GLY A 276 5.32 8.89 6.21
CA GLY A 276 6.19 9.89 6.81
C GLY A 276 5.36 11.00 7.45
N VAL A 277 5.96 12.18 7.65
CA VAL A 277 5.31 13.32 8.30
C VAL A 277 5.35 14.55 7.39
N LEU A 278 4.20 15.21 7.21
CA LEU A 278 4.12 16.47 6.49
C LEU A 278 4.32 17.67 7.44
N GLN A 279 5.35 18.48 7.19
CA GLN A 279 5.56 19.73 7.91
C GLN A 279 4.81 20.92 7.28
N ASP A 280 4.43 20.82 6.00
CA ASP A 280 3.67 21.83 5.30
C ASP A 280 2.51 21.19 4.51
N LEU A 281 1.29 21.47 4.97
CA LEU A 281 0.05 20.94 4.42
C LEU A 281 -0.52 21.78 3.26
N GLU A 282 0.06 22.95 2.98
CA GLU A 282 -0.48 23.90 2.01
C GLU A 282 -0.52 23.31 0.60
N GLY A 283 -1.73 23.30 0.02
CA GLY A 283 -1.98 22.77 -1.32
C GLY A 283 -2.06 21.24 -1.40
N LEU A 284 -1.87 20.52 -0.29
CA LEU A 284 -1.95 19.06 -0.24
C LEU A 284 -3.29 18.56 0.33
N ILE A 285 -3.91 19.29 1.24
CA ILE A 285 -5.17 18.91 1.89
C ILE A 285 -6.32 19.87 1.58
N ASP A 286 -7.53 19.46 1.93
CA ASP A 286 -8.69 20.35 2.11
C ASP A 286 -9.14 20.20 3.57
N GLN A 287 -9.10 21.31 4.31
CA GLN A 287 -9.41 21.32 5.74
C GLN A 287 -10.86 20.92 6.05
N ASN A 288 -11.77 21.06 5.07
CA ASN A 288 -13.19 20.72 5.23
C ASN A 288 -13.50 19.28 4.82
N LYS A 289 -12.53 18.55 4.24
CA LYS A 289 -12.74 17.20 3.73
C LYS A 289 -12.00 16.18 4.58
N THR A 290 -12.69 15.67 5.58
CA THR A 290 -12.12 14.73 6.56
C THR A 290 -12.95 13.46 6.67
N ALA A 291 -12.31 12.35 6.99
CA ALA A 291 -12.94 11.05 7.18
C ALA A 291 -12.12 10.20 8.17
N LYS A 292 -12.76 9.18 8.74
CA LYS A 292 -12.05 8.13 9.46
C LYS A 292 -11.47 7.12 8.47
N LEU A 293 -10.45 6.38 8.89
CA LEU A 293 -10.07 5.17 8.14
C LEU A 293 -11.05 4.04 8.50
N GLY A 294 -11.45 3.26 7.51
CA GLY A 294 -12.22 2.03 7.72
C GLY A 294 -11.35 0.83 7.36
N GLY A 295 -11.33 -0.20 8.20
CA GLY A 295 -10.58 -1.42 7.90
C GLY A 295 -11.31 -2.35 6.94
N ARG A 296 -10.74 -3.52 6.67
CA ARG A 296 -11.27 -4.50 5.71
C ARG A 296 -12.69 -4.98 6.01
N LEU A 297 -13.14 -4.94 7.27
CA LEU A 297 -14.51 -5.30 7.65
C LEU A 297 -15.54 -4.22 7.27
N ALA A 298 -15.09 -2.96 7.12
CA ALA A 298 -15.93 -1.85 6.67
C ALA A 298 -16.27 -1.95 5.17
N VAL A 299 -15.54 -2.77 4.41
CA VAL A 299 -15.63 -2.79 2.93
C VAL A 299 -16.63 -3.82 2.45
N LYS A 300 -17.54 -3.37 1.57
CA LYS A 300 -18.56 -4.21 0.93
C LYS A 300 -18.57 -4.00 -0.59
N MET A 301 -19.09 -4.99 -1.30
CA MET A 301 -19.38 -4.85 -2.73
C MET A 301 -20.50 -3.83 -2.95
N GLY A 302 -20.43 -3.09 -4.05
CA GLY A 302 -21.40 -2.05 -4.42
C GLY A 302 -20.78 -0.65 -4.47
N ASP A 303 -21.61 0.36 -4.26
CA ASP A 303 -21.25 1.76 -4.49
C ASP A 303 -20.12 2.23 -3.57
N ALA A 304 -19.17 2.95 -4.16
CA ALA A 304 -18.08 3.63 -3.49
C ALA A 304 -17.61 4.80 -4.35
N LYS A 305 -16.64 5.56 -3.86
CA LYS A 305 -16.05 6.68 -4.60
C LYS A 305 -14.55 6.64 -4.56
N ILE A 306 -13.90 7.22 -5.56
CA ILE A 306 -12.50 7.60 -5.48
C ILE A 306 -12.36 9.11 -5.37
N VAL A 307 -11.40 9.60 -4.60
CA VAL A 307 -11.09 11.03 -4.50
C VAL A 307 -9.83 11.36 -5.28
N SER A 308 -9.91 12.35 -6.17
CA SER A 308 -8.77 12.72 -7.01
C SER A 308 -8.84 14.18 -7.47
N THR A 309 -7.68 14.77 -7.80
CA THR A 309 -7.57 16.11 -8.37
C THR A 309 -7.32 16.15 -9.89
N ILE A 310 -7.68 15.09 -10.61
CA ILE A 310 -7.45 14.99 -12.06
C ILE A 310 -8.14 16.08 -12.90
N SER A 311 -9.24 16.67 -12.40
CA SER A 311 -9.93 17.80 -13.04
C SER A 311 -9.27 19.15 -12.75
N GLY A 312 -8.20 19.18 -11.93
CA GLY A 312 -7.57 20.38 -11.40
C GLY A 312 -8.08 20.79 -10.01
N ILE A 313 -9.20 20.21 -9.54
CA ILE A 313 -9.76 20.41 -8.20
C ILE A 313 -10.07 19.06 -7.56
N ARG A 314 -10.14 19.01 -6.22
CA ARG A 314 -10.46 17.78 -5.48
C ARG A 314 -11.93 17.42 -5.67
N GLU A 315 -12.17 16.28 -6.31
CA GLU A 315 -13.51 15.76 -6.58
C GLU A 315 -13.62 14.29 -6.17
N GLU A 316 -14.86 13.87 -5.93
CA GLU A 316 -15.23 12.48 -5.78
C GLU A 316 -15.78 11.96 -7.12
N TYR A 317 -15.37 10.75 -7.49
CA TYR A 317 -15.81 10.05 -8.68
C TYR A 317 -16.38 8.70 -8.31
N ASP A 318 -17.58 8.42 -8.80
CA ASP A 318 -18.29 7.17 -8.52
C ASP A 318 -17.57 5.94 -9.10
N ILE A 319 -17.49 4.90 -8.28
CA ILE A 319 -16.99 3.57 -8.62
C ILE A 319 -17.91 2.50 -8.03
N GLU A 320 -17.81 1.29 -8.56
CA GLU A 320 -18.44 0.09 -8.02
C GLU A 320 -17.34 -0.86 -7.53
N ILE A 321 -17.36 -1.24 -6.24
CA ILE A 321 -16.54 -2.32 -5.70
C ILE A 321 -17.14 -3.64 -6.16
N ILE A 322 -16.46 -4.29 -7.10
CA ILE A 322 -16.84 -5.60 -7.64
C ILE A 322 -16.41 -6.72 -6.69
N LYS A 323 -15.32 -6.51 -5.94
CA LYS A 323 -14.82 -7.52 -5.01
C LYS A 323 -14.05 -6.89 -3.85
N ALA A 324 -14.35 -7.32 -2.63
CA ALA A 324 -13.55 -7.09 -1.43
C ALA A 324 -13.02 -8.45 -0.93
N ASN A 325 -11.71 -8.64 -0.92
CA ASN A 325 -11.11 -9.91 -0.49
C ASN A 325 -10.73 -9.85 1.00
N TYR A 326 -11.20 -10.80 1.80
CA TYR A 326 -10.65 -11.07 3.13
C TYR A 326 -9.40 -11.94 2.97
N GLN A 327 -8.27 -11.29 2.74
CA GLN A 327 -7.01 -11.97 2.45
C GLN A 327 -6.40 -12.51 3.75
N LYS A 328 -5.83 -13.73 3.70
CA LYS A 328 -5.02 -14.28 4.80
C LYS A 328 -3.88 -13.32 5.11
N SER A 329 -2.96 -13.16 4.15
CA SER A 329 -1.87 -12.20 4.26
C SER A 329 -2.12 -10.95 3.42
N ALA A 330 -1.50 -9.86 3.86
CA ALA A 330 -1.47 -8.58 3.17
C ALA A 330 -0.97 -8.73 1.72
N LYS A 331 -1.80 -8.31 0.75
CA LYS A 331 -1.49 -8.34 -0.68
C LYS A 331 -2.05 -7.11 -1.38
N ASP A 332 -1.42 -6.73 -2.48
CA ASP A 332 -1.66 -5.57 -3.34
C ASP A 332 -3.03 -5.52 -4.04
N LYS A 333 -3.84 -6.58 -3.93
CA LYS A 333 -5.15 -6.75 -4.61
C LYS A 333 -6.29 -7.01 -3.62
N SER A 334 -6.43 -6.14 -2.63
CA SER A 334 -7.48 -6.23 -1.61
C SER A 334 -8.87 -5.97 -2.21
N ILE A 335 -8.99 -4.89 -2.99
CA ILE A 335 -10.22 -4.41 -3.62
C ILE A 335 -10.10 -4.55 -5.14
N VAL A 336 -11.18 -4.96 -5.80
CA VAL A 336 -11.35 -4.84 -7.26
C VAL A 336 -12.55 -3.95 -7.50
N PHE A 337 -12.38 -2.89 -8.28
CA PHE A 337 -13.44 -1.93 -8.56
C PHE A 337 -13.53 -1.58 -10.05
N ARG A 338 -14.64 -0.95 -10.44
CA ARG A 338 -14.86 -0.36 -11.75
C ARG A 338 -15.28 1.09 -11.61
N VAL A 339 -14.70 1.95 -12.43
CA VAL A 339 -15.13 3.34 -12.57
C VAL A 339 -16.48 3.38 -13.28
N THR A 340 -17.45 4.05 -12.67
CA THR A 340 -18.79 4.29 -13.22
C THR A 340 -19.04 5.76 -13.51
N ASP A 341 -18.19 6.66 -13.01
CA ASP A 341 -18.29 8.10 -13.26
C ASP A 341 -17.87 8.51 -14.68
N ASP A 342 -18.82 9.04 -15.43
CA ASP A 342 -18.63 9.49 -16.82
C ASP A 342 -17.62 10.64 -16.95
N ARG A 343 -17.47 11.50 -15.94
CA ARG A 343 -16.53 12.63 -15.97
C ARG A 343 -15.10 12.09 -15.91
N LEU A 344 -14.85 11.13 -15.01
CA LEU A 344 -13.54 10.49 -14.91
C LEU A 344 -13.21 9.75 -16.21
N LEU A 345 -14.13 8.89 -16.68
CA LEU A 345 -13.94 8.12 -17.91
C LEU A 345 -13.68 9.04 -19.11
N SER A 346 -14.38 10.17 -19.19
CA SER A 346 -14.18 11.15 -20.25
C SER A 346 -12.81 11.83 -20.18
N LEU A 347 -12.31 12.16 -18.99
CA LEU A 347 -11.03 12.82 -18.79
C LEU A 347 -9.84 11.89 -19.01
N THR A 348 -9.90 10.67 -18.49
CA THR A 348 -8.73 9.79 -18.35
C THR A 348 -8.86 8.48 -19.13
N GLY A 349 -10.05 8.08 -19.57
CA GLY A 349 -10.30 6.75 -20.12
C GLY A 349 -10.36 5.63 -19.06
N GLY A 350 -10.36 5.98 -17.76
CA GLY A 350 -10.31 5.03 -16.63
C GLY A 350 -9.18 5.34 -15.66
N ILE A 351 -8.65 4.31 -15.00
CA ILE A 351 -7.52 4.47 -14.08
C ILE A 351 -6.22 4.63 -14.89
N VAL A 352 -5.42 5.63 -14.53
CA VAL A 352 -4.15 5.96 -15.19
C VAL A 352 -3.00 5.97 -14.19
N GLN A 353 -1.77 5.83 -14.68
CA GLN A 353 -0.57 5.95 -13.87
C GLN A 353 -0.51 7.33 -13.20
N GLY A 354 -0.04 7.37 -11.96
CA GLY A 354 -0.06 8.57 -11.12
C GLY A 354 -1.29 8.67 -10.21
N MET A 355 -2.41 8.00 -10.54
CA MET A 355 -3.58 7.91 -9.63
C MET A 355 -3.36 6.96 -8.45
N SER A 356 -2.29 6.17 -8.46
CA SER A 356 -1.93 5.27 -7.37
C SER A 356 -1.81 6.06 -6.06
N GLY A 357 -2.65 5.72 -5.08
CA GLY A 357 -2.83 6.44 -3.84
C GLY A 357 -4.14 7.23 -3.75
N SER A 358 -4.93 7.31 -4.83
CA SER A 358 -6.24 7.97 -4.78
C SER A 358 -7.13 7.28 -3.73
N PRO A 359 -7.68 8.01 -2.74
CA PRO A 359 -8.48 7.43 -1.68
C PRO A 359 -9.74 6.77 -2.22
N ILE A 360 -10.03 5.56 -1.75
CA ILE A 360 -11.31 4.88 -1.95
C ILE A 360 -12.17 5.16 -0.72
N ILE A 361 -13.35 5.76 -0.92
CA ILE A 361 -14.30 6.09 0.13
C ILE A 361 -15.55 5.23 -0.02
N GLN A 362 -15.97 4.59 1.07
CA GLN A 362 -17.25 3.90 1.18
C GLN A 362 -17.85 4.18 2.56
N ASP A 363 -19.16 4.41 2.62
CA ASP A 363 -19.90 4.72 3.85
C ASP A 363 -19.25 5.84 4.71
N GLY A 364 -18.66 6.85 4.05
CA GLY A 364 -18.03 8.00 4.70
C GLY A 364 -16.63 7.75 5.28
N LYS A 365 -16.05 6.56 5.10
CA LYS A 365 -14.69 6.21 5.56
C LYS A 365 -13.72 6.06 4.39
N ILE A 366 -12.45 6.36 4.62
CA ILE A 366 -11.36 5.97 3.69
C ILE A 366 -11.08 4.49 3.93
N VAL A 367 -11.50 3.65 2.99
CA VAL A 367 -11.40 2.18 3.12
C VAL A 367 -10.23 1.58 2.36
N GLY A 368 -9.58 2.38 1.51
CA GLY A 368 -8.41 1.94 0.78
C GLY A 368 -7.80 3.00 -0.11
N ALA A 369 -6.83 2.58 -0.90
CA ALA A 369 -6.19 3.39 -1.94
C ALA A 369 -6.16 2.63 -3.26
N VAL A 370 -6.35 3.33 -4.38
CA VAL A 370 -6.14 2.80 -5.73
C VAL A 370 -4.67 2.42 -5.90
N THR A 371 -4.37 1.27 -6.50
CA THR A 371 -2.99 0.81 -6.74
C THR A 371 -2.69 0.70 -8.25
N HIS A 372 -3.24 -0.32 -8.90
CA HIS A 372 -2.92 -0.66 -10.29
C HIS A 372 -4.17 -0.73 -11.17
N VAL A 373 -4.01 -0.42 -12.46
CA VAL A 373 -5.06 -0.55 -13.47
C VAL A 373 -5.06 -1.95 -14.12
N PHE A 374 -6.23 -2.42 -14.57
CA PHE A 374 -6.33 -3.59 -15.44
C PHE A 374 -5.89 -3.23 -16.85
N LEU A 375 -4.78 -3.80 -17.32
CA LEU A 375 -4.23 -3.48 -18.65
C LEU A 375 -5.23 -3.73 -19.80
N ASN A 376 -6.07 -4.75 -19.68
CA ASN A 376 -7.06 -5.10 -20.71
C ASN A 376 -8.38 -4.32 -20.61
N ASP A 377 -8.62 -3.61 -19.51
CA ASP A 377 -9.84 -2.85 -19.23
C ASP A 377 -9.51 -1.69 -18.26
N PRO A 378 -9.11 -0.51 -18.79
CA PRO A 378 -8.70 0.62 -17.96
C PRO A 378 -9.79 1.15 -17.01
N THR A 379 -11.06 0.82 -17.27
CA THR A 379 -12.17 1.18 -16.38
C THR A 379 -12.12 0.43 -15.05
N LYS A 380 -11.31 -0.63 -14.94
CA LYS A 380 -11.14 -1.41 -13.72
C LYS A 380 -9.79 -1.17 -13.08
N GLY A 381 -9.80 -1.18 -11.75
CA GLY A 381 -8.60 -1.02 -10.93
C GLY A 381 -8.57 -1.99 -9.76
N TYR A 382 -7.39 -2.06 -9.17
CA TYR A 382 -7.13 -2.67 -7.88
C TYR A 382 -7.00 -1.60 -6.80
N GLY A 383 -7.37 -1.96 -5.58
CA GLY A 383 -7.07 -1.16 -4.40
C GLY A 383 -6.51 -2.02 -3.27
N VAL A 384 -5.83 -1.35 -2.34
CA VAL A 384 -5.32 -1.91 -1.08
C VAL A 384 -6.13 -1.35 0.08
N TYR A 385 -6.37 -2.14 1.13
CA TYR A 385 -7.01 -1.63 2.35
C TYR A 385 -6.10 -0.65 3.10
N THR A 386 -6.70 0.32 3.77
CA THR A 386 -5.99 1.22 4.70
C THR A 386 -5.31 0.46 5.82
N ASP A 387 -5.86 -0.68 6.26
CA ASP A 387 -5.25 -1.60 7.23
C ASP A 387 -3.78 -1.89 6.92
N TRP A 388 -3.45 -2.03 5.63
CA TRP A 388 -2.11 -2.39 5.20
C TRP A 388 -1.19 -1.18 5.07
N MET A 389 -1.77 0.03 5.00
CA MET A 389 -1.04 1.29 4.81
C MET A 389 -0.65 1.95 6.13
N VAL A 390 -1.32 1.58 7.23
CA VAL A 390 -0.98 2.06 8.58
C VAL A 390 -0.35 0.92 9.35
N ASP A 391 0.55 1.25 10.26
CA ASP A 391 1.07 0.25 11.20
C ASP A 391 -0.02 -0.12 12.21
N THR A 392 -0.45 -1.37 12.18
CA THR A 392 -1.46 -1.93 13.10
C THR A 392 -0.90 -3.01 14.00
N ASN A 393 0.44 -3.19 14.05
CA ASN A 393 1.11 -4.26 14.81
C ASN A 393 1.73 -3.78 16.12
#